data_AF-A0A0B7B478-F1
#
_entry.id   AF-A0A0B7B478-F1
#
_cell.length_a   1.000
_cell.length_b   1.000
_cell.length_c   1.000
_cell.angle_alpha   90.00
_cell.angle_beta   90.00
_cell.angle_gamma   90.00
#
_symmetry.space_group_name_H-M   'P 1'
#
loop_
_entity.id
_entity.type
_entity.pdbx_description
1 polymer ?
#
loop_
_entity_poly.entity_id
_entity_poly.type
_entity_poly.pdbx_seq_one_letter_code
_entity_poly.pdbx_strand_id
1 'polypeptide(L)' 'MDATANDVPSVYDVKGFPTLYFAPKGSKKSPRKYEGGREVEDFIKYLARESTDSLSGYDRDGKKKKKDKKKSEL' A
#
# COMPACT_ATOMS: atom_id res chain seq x y z
N MET A 1 9.65 9.14 5.19
CA MET A 1 9.90 10.01 6.35
C MET A 1 11.11 9.46 7.06
N ASP A 2 12.10 10.30 7.37
CA ASP A 2 13.24 9.90 8.18
C ASP A 2 12.87 10.06 9.66
N ALA A 3 12.65 8.95 10.36
CA ALA A 3 12.25 8.97 11.76
C ALA A 3 13.41 9.25 12.72
N THR A 4 14.65 9.35 12.25
CA THR A 4 15.79 9.79 13.08
C THR A 4 15.92 11.31 13.15
N ALA A 5 15.40 12.00 12.13
CA ALA A 5 15.49 13.46 12.00
C ALA A 5 14.14 14.18 12.21
N ASN A 6 13.06 13.46 12.53
CA ASN A 6 11.73 14.03 12.67
C ASN A 6 10.96 13.37 13.82
N ASP A 7 10.12 14.15 14.49
CA ASP A 7 9.16 13.63 15.48
C ASP A 7 8.11 12.75 14.81
N VAL A 8 7.90 11.57 15.37
CA VAL A 8 6.91 10.60 14.88
C VAL A 8 5.63 10.72 15.70
N PRO A 9 4.45 10.91 15.07
CA PRO A 9 3.19 10.94 15.79
C PRO A 9 2.95 9.65 16.57
N SER A 10 2.36 9.73 17.77
CA SER A 10 2.18 8.61 18.70
C SER A 10 1.37 7.42 18.17
N VAL A 11 0.59 7.62 17.10
CA VAL A 11 -0.14 6.54 16.40
C VAL A 11 0.80 5.61 15.60
N TYR A 12 2.06 5.99 15.42
CA TYR A 12 3.08 5.18 14.75
C TYR A 12 4.16 4.77 15.76
N ASP A 13 4.23 3.48 16.08
CA ASP A 13 5.24 2.92 16.97
C ASP A 13 6.44 2.42 16.13
N VAL A 14 7.56 3.14 16.20
CA VAL A 14 8.80 2.87 15.44
C VAL A 14 9.85 2.27 16.39
N LYS A 15 9.97 0.94 16.38
CA LYS A 15 10.93 0.20 17.25
C LYS A 15 12.23 -0.20 16.57
N GLY A 16 12.32 -0.02 15.25
CA GLY A 16 13.47 -0.44 14.45
C GLY A 16 13.33 0.03 13.00
N PHE A 17 14.33 -0.29 12.18
CA PHE A 17 14.43 0.25 10.82
C PHE A 17 14.59 -0.82 9.75
N PRO A 18 13.94 -0.63 8.58
CA PRO A 18 12.79 0.24 8.36
C PRO A 18 11.53 -0.29 9.05
N THR A 19 10.64 0.60 9.49
CA THR A 19 9.28 0.28 9.93
C THR A 19 8.28 0.84 8.93
N LEU A 20 7.35 0.00 8.46
CA LEU A 20 6.38 0.36 7.42
C LEU A 20 4.96 0.35 8.02
N TYR A 21 4.17 1.37 7.68
CA TYR A 21 2.76 1.49 8.06
C TYR A 21 1.91 1.84 6.84
N PHE A 22 0.69 1.32 6.82
CA PHE A 22 -0.36 1.66 5.87
C PHE A 22 -1.46 2.45 6.57
N ALA A 23 -1.76 3.65 6.08
CA ALA A 23 -2.84 4.49 6.61
C ALA A 23 -4.00 4.52 5.60
N PRO A 24 -5.08 3.75 5.81
CA PRO A 24 -6.20 3.69 4.86
C PRO A 24 -6.89 5.05 4.71
N LYS A 25 -7.49 5.28 3.53
CA LYS A 25 -8.34 6.45 3.29
C LYS A 25 -9.49 6.45 4.30
N GLY A 26 -9.72 7.59 4.95
CA GLY A 26 -10.74 7.73 6.00
C GLY A 26 -10.33 7.26 7.41
N SER A 27 -9.24 6.49 7.54
CA SER A 27 -8.81 5.90 8.82
C SER A 27 -7.39 6.28 9.23
N LYS A 28 -7.01 7.55 9.02
CA LYS A 28 -5.65 8.06 9.31
C LYS A 28 -5.24 7.95 10.78
N LYS A 29 -6.20 7.92 11.71
CA LYS A 29 -5.94 7.77 13.16
C LYS A 29 -5.62 6.33 13.58
N SER A 30 -5.81 5.36 12.68
CA SER A 30 -5.59 3.94 12.96
C SER A 30 -4.75 3.31 11.84
N PRO A 31 -3.47 3.74 11.70
CA PRO A 31 -2.56 3.13 10.73
C PRO A 31 -2.31 1.67 11.10
N ARG A 32 -2.17 0.82 10.09
CA ARG A 32 -1.88 -0.61 10.25
C ARG A 32 -0.39 -0.84 9.99
N LYS A 33 0.27 -1.57 10.87
CA LYS A 33 1.68 -1.96 10.65
C LYS A 33 1.75 -2.96 9.48
N TYR A 34 2.69 -2.73 8.58
CA TYR A 34 2.94 -3.63 7.45
C TYR A 34 3.99 -4.67 7.85
N GLU A 35 3.58 -5.94 7.84
CA GLU A 35 4.41 -7.09 8.22
C GLU A 35 4.68 -8.03 7.02
N GLY A 36 4.34 -7.59 5.80
CA GLY A 36 4.58 -8.36 4.58
C GLY A 36 6.05 -8.33 4.13
N GLY A 37 6.34 -9.08 3.05
CA GLY A 37 7.66 -9.05 2.41
C GLY A 37 7.99 -7.68 1.81
N ARG A 38 9.27 -7.43 1.55
CA ARG A 38 9.77 -6.12 1.08
C ARG A 38 10.04 -6.09 -0.42
N GLU A 39 9.52 -7.07 -1.14
CA GLU A 39 9.57 -7.12 -2.60
C GLU A 39 8.40 -6.34 -3.21
N VAL A 40 8.60 -5.85 -4.43
CA VAL A 40 7.59 -5.07 -5.16
C VAL A 40 6.26 -5.81 -5.27
N GLU A 41 6.31 -7.12 -5.49
CA GLU A 41 5.12 -7.96 -5.64
C GLU A 41 4.30 -8.05 -4.34
N ASP A 42 4.96 -8.08 -3.19
CA ASP A 42 4.29 -8.15 -1.88
C ASP A 42 3.55 -6.85 -1.58
N PHE A 43 4.18 -5.71 -1.90
CA PHE A 43 3.52 -4.41 -1.80
C PHE A 43 2.31 -4.32 -2.71
N ILE A 44 2.41 -4.79 -3.96
CA ILE A 44 1.27 -4.78 -4.90
C ILE A 44 0.12 -5.62 -4.34
N LYS A 45 0.40 -6.85 -3.89
CA LYS A 45 -0.62 -7.75 -3.31
C LYS A 45 -1.27 -7.13 -2.08
N TYR A 46 -0.48 -6.55 -1.18
CA TYR A 46 -0.99 -5.92 0.03
C TYR A 46 -1.86 -4.70 -0.30
N LEU A 47 -1.37 -3.79 -1.16
CA LEU A 47 -2.12 -2.60 -1.55
C LEU A 47 -3.40 -2.97 -2.30
N ALA A 48 -3.36 -3.94 -3.21
CA ALA A 48 -4.54 -4.45 -3.89
C ALA A 48 -5.64 -4.90 -2.92
N ARG A 49 -5.24 -5.61 -1.85
CA ARG A 49 -6.16 -6.12 -0.84
C ARG A 49 -6.67 -5.04 0.11
N GLU A 50 -5.78 -4.20 0.63
CA GLU A 50 -6.08 -3.30 1.76
C GLU A 50 -6.52 -1.89 1.32
N SER A 51 -6.28 -1.49 0.07
CA SER A 51 -6.70 -0.17 -0.42
C SER A 51 -8.20 -0.03 -0.40
N THR A 52 -8.69 1.11 0.10
CA THR A 52 -10.11 1.44 0.12
C THR A 52 -10.69 1.42 -1.30
N ASP A 53 -10.03 2.12 -2.22
CA ASP A 53 -10.35 2.12 -3.64
C ASP A 53 -9.50 1.05 -4.36
N SER A 54 -10.02 0.44 -5.43
CA SER A 54 -9.29 -0.59 -6.17
C SER A 54 -8.06 -0.02 -6.87
N LEU A 55 -6.94 -0.75 -6.87
CA LEU A 55 -5.76 -0.37 -7.63
C LEU A 55 -6.03 -0.38 -9.14
N SER A 56 -5.60 0.68 -9.84
CA SER A 56 -5.71 0.74 -11.30
C SER A 56 -4.85 -0.34 -11.94
N GLY A 57 -5.45 -1.20 -12.77
CA GLY A 57 -4.73 -2.25 -13.50
C GLY A 57 -4.38 -3.50 -12.69
N TYR A 58 -4.80 -3.61 -11.43
CA TYR A 58 -4.65 -4.81 -10.61
C TYR A 58 -6.01 -5.26 -10.05
N ASP A 59 -6.19 -6.57 -9.86
CA ASP A 59 -7.31 -7.13 -9.10
C ASP A 59 -7.02 -7.10 -7.58
N ARG A 60 -7.95 -7.60 -6.76
CA ARG A 60 -7.81 -7.63 -5.30
C ARG A 60 -6.76 -8.66 -4.80
N ASP A 61 -6.30 -9.53 -5.69
CA ASP A 61 -5.23 -10.50 -5.42
C ASP A 61 -3.84 -9.97 -5.84
N GLY A 62 -3.77 -8.73 -6.35
CA GLY A 62 -2.52 -8.13 -6.82
C GLY A 62 -2.05 -8.63 -8.19
N LYS A 63 -2.91 -9.29 -8.96
CA LYS A 63 -2.59 -9.70 -10.34
C LYS A 63 -2.94 -8.58 -11.31
N LYS A 64 -2.10 -8.39 -12.33
CA LYS A 64 -2.37 -7.41 -13.39
C LYS A 64 -3.64 -7.80 -14.15
N LYS A 65 -4.61 -6.89 -14.19
CA LYS A 65 -5.78 -7.01 -15.08
C LYS A 65 -5.28 -6.99 -16.52
N LYS A 66 -5.63 -8.02 -17.30
CA LYS A 66 -5.37 -8.00 -18.74
C LYS A 66 -6.17 -6.81 -19.32
N LYS A 67 -5.49 -5.81 -19.87
CA LYS A 67 -6.16 -4.80 -20.69
C LYS A 67 -6.65 -5.50 -21.95
N ASP A 68 -7.95 -5.61 -22.15
CA ASP A 68 -8.48 -5.90 -23.47
C ASP A 68 -8.06 -4.76 -24.41
N LYS A 69 -7.14 -5.07 -25.34
CA LYS A 69 -6.70 -4.21 -26.45
C LYS A 69 -7.84 -4.04 -27.47
N LYS A 70 -8.99 -3.49 -27.07
CA LYS A 70 -10.13 -3.31 -27.99
C LYS A 70 -10.90 -2.00 -27.76
N LYS A 71 -10.26 -0.86 -28.08
CA LYS A 71 -10.92 0.33 -28.65
C LYS A 71 -9.90 1.45 -28.95
N SER A 72 -9.30 1.42 -30.14
CA SER A 72 -8.86 2.64 -30.85
C SER A 72 -8.63 2.30 -32.33
N GLU A 73 -9.67 1.79 -32.97
CA GLU A 73 -9.88 1.94 -34.41
C GLU A 73 -11.30 2.46 -34.56
N LEU A 74 -11.44 3.78 -34.58
CA LEU A 74 -12.44 4.51 -35.36
C LEU A 74 -11.91 5.93 -35.61
#